data_AF-A0A8J6XKA4-F1
#
_entry.id   AF-A0A8J6XKA4-F1
#
_cell.length_a   1.000
_cell.length_b   1.000
_cell.length_c   1.000
_cell.angle_alpha   90.00
_cell.angle_beta   90.00
_cell.angle_gamma   90.00
#
_symmetry.space_group_name_H-M   'P 1'
#
loop_
_entity.id
_entity.type
_entity.pdbx_description
1 polymer ?
#
loop_
_entity_poly.entity_id
_entity_poly.type
_entity_poly.pdbx_seq_one_letter_code
_entity_poly.pdbx_strand_id
1 'polypeptide(L)'
;METNEWQYLVARPHPWRRQLYIKGRKLLASTVWGDMIANQMSPEEAAENWNLPLAAIHEAVCYCESHRELLNLEAQEERYRLEEQGGDLEPKATH
;
A
#
# COMPACT_ATOMS: atom_id res chain seq x y z
N MET A 1 14.16 -21.74 -2.28
CA MET A 1 13.78 -20.46 -1.66
C MET A 1 12.79 -19.83 -2.60
N GLU A 2 11.50 -20.07 -2.38
CA GLU A 2 10.42 -19.58 -3.24
C GLU A 2 10.37 -18.05 -3.14
N THR A 3 11.03 -17.38 -4.07
CA THR A 3 10.70 -16.00 -4.40
C THR A 3 9.29 -16.04 -4.97
N ASN A 4 8.27 -15.77 -4.13
CA ASN A 4 6.90 -15.59 -4.62
C ASN A 4 6.95 -14.66 -5.84
N GLU A 5 6.69 -15.23 -7.00
CA GLU A 5 6.70 -14.58 -8.31
C GLU A 5 5.47 -13.70 -8.42
N TRP A 6 5.49 -12.56 -7.72
CA TRP A 6 4.44 -11.58 -7.88
C TRP A 6 4.55 -10.98 -9.28
N GLN A 7 3.52 -11.15 -10.11
CA GLN A 7 3.54 -10.75 -11.50
C GLN A 7 3.45 -9.22 -11.63
N TYR A 8 2.64 -8.60 -10.75
CA TYR A 8 2.35 -7.18 -10.71
C TYR A 8 2.92 -6.48 -9.48
N LEU A 9 3.51 -7.19 -8.51
CA LEU A 9 4.19 -6.58 -7.37
C LEU A 9 5.71 -6.65 -7.53
N VAL A 10 6.38 -5.54 -7.25
CA VAL A 10 7.84 -5.44 -7.34
C VAL A 10 8.41 -4.85 -6.06
N ALA A 11 9.47 -5.46 -5.54
CA ALA A 11 10.26 -4.86 -4.49
C ALA A 11 11.05 -3.69 -5.08
N ARG A 12 11.04 -2.55 -4.39
CA ARG A 12 11.94 -1.45 -4.70
C ARG A 12 12.92 -1.23 -3.56
N PRO A 13 14.19 -0.87 -3.87
CA PRO A 13 15.14 -0.49 -2.83
C PRO A 13 14.65 0.79 -2.17
N HIS A 14 14.21 0.69 -0.92
CA HIS A 14 13.86 1.82 -0.08
C HIS A 14 14.66 1.72 1.23
N PRO A 15 15.14 2.85 1.80
CA PRO A 15 16.05 2.84 2.96
C PRO A 15 15.50 2.14 4.21
N TRP A 16 14.18 2.02 4.33
CA TRP A 16 13.52 1.39 5.48
C TRP A 16 12.26 0.59 5.12
N ARG A 17 11.73 0.78 3.91
CA ARG A 17 10.44 0.22 3.49
C ARG A 17 10.66 -1.09 2.75
N ARG A 18 9.97 -2.13 3.18
CA ARG A 18 9.97 -3.50 2.66
C ARG A 18 8.70 -3.82 1.87
N GLN A 19 7.71 -2.92 1.88
CA GLN A 19 6.48 -3.07 1.09
C GLN A 19 6.75 -3.24 -0.41
N LEU A 20 5.94 -4.08 -1.04
CA LEU A 20 5.93 -4.22 -2.49
C LEU A 20 5.11 -3.11 -3.16
N TYR A 21 5.58 -2.69 -4.34
CA TYR A 21 4.96 -1.68 -5.18
C TYR A 21 4.27 -2.32 -6.38
N ILE A 22 3.20 -1.71 -6.86
CA ILE A 22 2.57 -2.07 -8.12
C ILE A 22 3.54 -1.77 -9.27
N LYS A 23 3.84 -2.77 -10.08
CA LYS A 23 4.74 -2.71 -11.23
C LYS A 23 4.29 -1.63 -12.20
N GLY A 24 5.24 -0.80 -12.62
CA GLY A 24 4.97 0.33 -13.51
C GLY A 24 4.32 1.55 -12.83
N ARG A 25 4.06 1.49 -11.52
CA ARG A 25 3.54 2.63 -10.74
C ARG A 25 4.39 2.91 -9.49
N LYS A 26 4.26 4.12 -8.95
CA LYS A 26 4.78 4.49 -7.62
C LYS A 26 3.70 4.29 -6.55
N LEU A 27 2.97 3.18 -6.64
CA LEU A 27 1.81 2.89 -5.78
C LEU A 27 2.10 1.63 -4.95
N LEU A 28 1.79 1.66 -3.67
CA LEU A 28 1.98 0.52 -2.76
C LEU A 28 0.78 -0.41 -2.83
N ALA A 29 1.02 -1.73 -2.69
CA ALA A 29 -0.06 -2.71 -2.58
C ALA A 29 -1.02 -2.38 -1.42
N SER A 30 -0.47 -1.91 -0.29
CA SER A 30 -1.25 -1.52 0.89
C SER A 30 -2.13 -0.30 0.68
N THR A 31 -1.75 0.62 -0.21
CA THR A 31 -2.59 1.79 -0.52
C THR A 31 -3.84 1.36 -1.26
N VAL A 32 -3.69 0.49 -2.27
CA VAL A 32 -4.82 -0.07 -3.02
C VAL A 32 -5.75 -0.85 -2.08
N TRP A 33 -5.18 -1.74 -1.27
CA TRP A 33 -5.95 -2.56 -0.34
C TRP A 33 -6.66 -1.73 0.74
N GLY A 34 -5.98 -0.72 1.30
CA GLY A 34 -6.57 0.18 2.28
C GLY A 34 -7.70 1.02 1.70
N ASP A 35 -7.52 1.55 0.48
CA ASP A 35 -8.54 2.29 -0.25
C ASP A 35 -9.76 1.42 -0.58
N MET A 36 -9.54 0.16 -1.00
CA MET A 36 -10.62 -0.81 -1.20
C MET A 36 -11.45 -1.02 0.06
N ILE A 37 -10.80 -1.21 1.21
CA ILE A 37 -11.51 -1.41 2.48
C ILE A 37 -12.25 -0.14 2.91
N ALA A 38 -11.58 1.01 2.81
CA ALA A 38 -12.16 2.29 3.20
C ALA A 38 -13.41 2.64 2.38
N ASN A 39 -13.39 2.34 1.08
CA ASN A 39 -14.50 2.59 0.18
C ASN A 39 -15.43 1.37 -0.02
N GLN A 40 -15.15 0.25 0.64
CA GLN A 40 -15.87 -1.03 0.49
C GLN A 40 -15.97 -1.49 -0.99
N MET A 41 -14.92 -1.23 -1.78
CA MET A 41 -14.88 -1.58 -3.20
C MET A 41 -14.63 -3.06 -3.40
N SER A 42 -15.30 -3.62 -4.41
CA SER A 42 -14.98 -4.96 -4.91
C SER A 42 -13.64 -4.95 -5.68
N PRO A 43 -12.95 -6.09 -5.83
CA PRO A 43 -11.70 -6.18 -6.59
C PRO A 43 -11.84 -5.67 -8.03
N GLU A 44 -12.99 -5.90 -8.65
CA GLU A 44 -13.34 -5.42 -9.99
C GLU A 44 -13.47 -3.89 -10.02
N GLU A 45 -14.21 -3.30 -9.09
CA GLU A 45 -14.35 -1.84 -8.99
C GLU A 45 -13.02 -1.16 -8.68
N ALA A 46 -12.20 -1.77 -7.82
CA ALA A 46 -10.86 -1.26 -7.51
C ALA A 46 -9.94 -1.32 -8.74
N ALA A 47 -10.05 -2.37 -9.55
CA ALA A 47 -9.33 -2.48 -10.81
C ALA A 47 -9.69 -1.34 -11.76
N GLU A 48 -10.97 -1.00 -11.87
CA GLU A 48 -11.43 0.13 -12.69
C GLU A 48 -11.00 1.48 -12.09
N ASN A 49 -11.20 1.69 -10.79
CA ASN A 49 -10.90 2.92 -10.08
C ASN A 49 -9.40 3.26 -10.14
N TRP A 50 -8.56 2.28 -9.81
CA TRP A 50 -7.12 2.43 -9.89
C TRP A 50 -6.59 2.28 -11.31
N ASN A 51 -7.43 1.91 -12.28
CA ASN A 51 -7.03 1.58 -13.65
C ASN A 51 -5.90 0.53 -13.68
N LEU A 52 -6.06 -0.50 -12.85
CA LEU A 52 -5.13 -1.62 -12.68
C LEU A 52 -5.76 -2.91 -13.19
N PRO A 53 -4.97 -3.88 -13.66
CA PRO A 53 -5.52 -5.19 -13.99
C PRO A 53 -6.03 -5.88 -12.72
N LEU A 54 -7.16 -6.57 -12.84
CA LEU A 54 -7.79 -7.30 -11.73
C LEU A 54 -6.81 -8.23 -11.00
N ALA A 55 -5.93 -8.90 -11.75
CA ALA A 55 -4.87 -9.75 -11.18
C ALA A 55 -3.93 -8.99 -10.23
N ALA A 56 -3.57 -7.73 -10.53
CA ALA A 56 -2.75 -6.90 -9.65
C ALA A 56 -3.49 -6.56 -8.34
N ILE A 57 -4.80 -6.35 -8.41
CA ILE A 57 -5.63 -6.10 -7.22
C ILE A 57 -5.65 -7.36 -6.34
N HIS A 58 -5.90 -8.53 -6.92
CA HIS A 58 -5.88 -9.79 -6.16
C HIS A 58 -4.51 -10.05 -5.51
N GLU A 59 -3.42 -9.82 -6.23
CA GLU A 59 -2.07 -9.93 -5.65
C GLU A 59 -1.86 -8.94 -4.52
N ALA A 60 -2.27 -7.68 -4.69
CA ALA A 60 -2.15 -6.67 -3.65
C ALA A 60 -2.95 -7.04 -2.39
N VAL A 61 -4.18 -7.54 -2.54
CA VAL A 61 -5.01 -8.04 -1.44
C VAL A 61 -4.31 -9.21 -0.73
N CYS A 62 -3.94 -10.26 -1.47
CA CYS A 62 -3.31 -11.46 -0.93
C CYS A 62 -1.99 -11.14 -0.19
N TYR A 63 -1.16 -10.28 -0.79
CA TYR A 63 0.06 -9.78 -0.18
C TYR A 63 -0.23 -9.06 1.12
N CYS A 64 -1.21 -8.14 1.12
CA CYS A 64 -1.55 -7.36 2.30
C CYS A 64 -2.13 -8.21 3.41
N GLU A 65 -3.01 -9.16 3.11
CA GLU A 65 -3.57 -10.08 4.10
C GLU A 65 -2.49 -10.92 4.77
N SER A 66 -1.53 -11.43 4.00
CA SER A 66 -0.42 -12.24 4.53
C SER A 66 0.62 -11.43 5.30
N HIS A 67 0.72 -10.10 5.05
CA HIS A 67 1.75 -9.24 5.62
C HIS A 67 1.19 -8.10 6.48
N ARG A 68 -0.04 -8.19 6.99
CA ARG A 68 -0.70 -7.12 7.77
C ARG A 68 0.17 -6.56 8.90
N GLU A 69 0.87 -7.42 9.63
CA GLU A 69 1.77 -7.02 10.72
C GLU A 69 2.94 -6.16 10.23
N LEU A 70 3.56 -6.55 9.12
CA LEU A 70 4.64 -5.78 8.48
C LEU A 70 4.12 -4.41 8.00
N LEU A 71 2.97 -4.38 7.32
CA LEU A 71 2.37 -3.13 6.86
C LEU A 71 2.04 -2.18 8.01
N ASN A 72 1.58 -2.72 9.14
CA ASN A 72 1.26 -1.93 10.32
C ASN A 72 2.53 -1.31 10.94
N LEU A 73 3.59 -2.10 11.10
CA LEU A 73 4.89 -1.62 11.58
C LEU A 73 5.47 -0.55 10.66
N GLU A 74 5.42 -0.77 9.34
CA GLU A 74 5.92 0.21 8.38
C GLU A 74 5.08 1.50 8.34
N ALA A 75 3.76 1.40 8.51
CA ALA A 75 2.89 2.56 8.62
C ALA A 75 3.15 3.36 9.90
N GLN A 76 3.43 2.69 11.02
CA GLN A 76 3.82 3.35 12.26
C GLN A 76 5.18 4.05 12.11
N GLU A 77 6.16 3.39 11.49
CA GLU A 77 7.48 3.98 11.27
C GLU A 77 7.43 5.13 10.25
N GLU A 78 6.58 5.06 9.23
CA GLU A 78 6.32 6.19 8.33
C GLU A 78 5.82 7.41 9.10
N ARG A 79 4.83 7.21 9.97
CA ARG A 79 4.25 8.28 10.79
C ARG A 79 5.32 8.88 11.69
N TYR A 80 6.06 8.05 12.42
CA TYR A 80 7.15 8.51 13.28
C TYR A 80 8.21 9.30 12.50
N ARG A 81 8.63 8.84 11.31
CA ARG A 81 9.61 9.55 10.47
C ARG A 81 9.06 10.85 9.85
N LEU A 82 7.76 10.93 9.57
CA LEU A 82 7.08 12.16 9.15
C LEU A 82 7.00 13.16 10.31
N GLU A 83 6.74 12.67 11.53
CA GLU A 83 6.72 13.48 12.75
C GLU A 83 8.12 14.01 13.11
N GLU A 84 9.18 13.20 12.96
CA GLU A 84 10.56 13.53 13.34
C GLU A 84 11.31 14.44 12.34
N GLN A 85 10.96 14.43 11.04
CA GLN A 85 11.59 15.30 10.03
C GLN A 85 11.01 16.74 9.98
N GLY A 86 10.03 17.05 10.83
CA GLY A 86 9.38 18.37 10.99
C GLY A 86 8.30 18.63 9.92
N GLY A 87 7.14 19.21 10.19
CA GLY A 87 6.47 19.76 11.37
C GLY A 87 5.07 20.21 10.91
N ASP A 88 4.14 20.44 11.85
CA ASP A 88 2.83 21.06 11.61
C ASP A 88 1.97 20.44 10.48
N LEU A 89 1.25 19.36 10.80
CA LEU A 89 -0.05 19.11 10.16
C LEU A 89 -1.11 19.49 11.19
N GLU A 90 -1.31 20.80 11.38
CA GLU A 90 -2.53 21.30 12.01
C GLU A 90 -3.75 20.59 11.39
N PRO A 91 -4.62 19.93 12.17
CA PRO A 91 -5.90 19.51 11.66
C PRO A 91 -6.73 20.77 11.47
N LYS A 92 -6.90 21.25 10.25
CA LYS A 92 -7.95 22.23 9.93
C LYS A 92 -9.32 21.56 10.06
N ALA A 93 -9.77 21.36 11.29
CA ALA A 93 -11.18 21.43 11.62
C ALA A 93 -11.61 22.87 11.33
N THR A 94 -12.15 23.11 10.13
CA THR A 94 -12.78 24.39 9.82
C THR A 94 -14.16 24.43 10.49
N HIS A 95 -14.40 25.59 11.11
CA HIS A 95 -15.49 26.04 11.96
C HIS A 95 -16.90 25.82 11.39
#